data_AF-A0A222FAH9-F1
#
_entry.id   AF-A0A222FAH9-F1
#
_cell.length_a   1.000
_cell.length_b   1.000
_cell.length_c   1.000
_cell.angle_alpha   90.00
_cell.angle_beta   90.00
_cell.angle_gamma   90.00
#
_symmetry.space_group_name_H-M   'P 1'
#
loop_
_entity.id
_entity.type
_entity.pdbx_description
1 polymer ?
#
loop_
_entity_poly.entity_id
_entity_poly.type
_entity_poly.pdbx_seq_one_letter_code
_entity_poly.pdbx_strand_id
1 'polypeptide(L)'
;MHTVYLGYSNVLSAEEMRAFFDIDPEHEERLSKFEQVFGCDYVEPGSFEIYSPGEYETFDFDAKFFRKLLPFNPEENLVSMIDFSKVKSVFYVVNSGVRKRAAEGIQLLGPIEIEKFDFE
;
A
#
# COMPACT_ATOMS: atom_id res chain seq x y z
N MET A 1 -13.52 -10.98 -6.85
CA MET A 1 -13.71 -9.73 -6.12
C MET A 1 -12.60 -9.64 -5.09
N HIS A 2 -11.79 -8.60 -5.18
CA HIS A 2 -10.62 -8.39 -4.36
C HIS A 2 -10.88 -7.19 -3.45
N THR A 3 -10.60 -7.35 -2.16
CA THR A 3 -10.60 -6.26 -1.19
C THR A 3 -9.22 -5.60 -1.19
N VAL A 4 -9.17 -4.34 -1.59
CA VAL A 4 -7.93 -3.56 -1.71
C VAL A 4 -7.92 -2.40 -0.75
N TYR A 5 -6.77 -2.13 -0.16
CA TYR A 5 -6.50 -0.92 0.61
C TYR A 5 -5.42 -0.11 -0.09
N LEU A 6 -5.61 1.20 -0.13
CA LEU A 6 -4.55 2.13 -0.48
C LEU A 6 -3.82 2.51 0.79
N GLY A 7 -2.49 2.51 0.78
CA GLY A 7 -1.69 2.86 1.92
C GLY A 7 -0.72 3.98 1.63
N TYR A 8 -0.34 4.72 2.67
CA TYR A 8 0.74 5.69 2.59
C TYR A 8 1.54 5.78 3.87
N SER A 9 2.81 6.10 3.74
CA SER A 9 3.73 6.35 4.85
C SER A 9 4.43 7.68 4.69
N ASN A 10 4.45 8.45 5.77
CA ASN A 10 5.20 9.72 5.84
C ASN A 10 6.60 9.54 6.45
N VAL A 11 6.89 8.34 6.96
CA VAL A 11 8.12 8.07 7.75
C VAL A 11 9.01 7.03 7.09
N LEU A 12 8.43 5.99 6.50
CA LEU A 12 9.15 4.92 5.81
C LEU A 12 9.27 5.23 4.31
N SER A 13 10.47 5.01 3.77
CA SER A 13 10.75 4.95 2.33
C SER A 13 10.17 3.68 1.69
N ALA A 14 10.18 3.60 0.35
CA ALA A 14 9.72 2.39 -0.34
C ALA A 14 10.55 1.15 0.01
N GLU A 15 11.87 1.27 0.21
CA GLU A 15 12.72 0.15 0.63
C GLU A 15 12.36 -0.34 2.05
N GLU A 16 12.17 0.59 2.99
CA GLU A 16 11.74 0.25 4.35
C GLU A 16 10.33 -0.33 4.37
N MET A 17 9.42 0.16 3.51
CA MET A 17 8.09 -0.43 3.35
C MET A 17 8.15 -1.83 2.75
N ARG A 18 9.01 -2.10 1.77
CA ARG A 18 9.20 -3.46 1.22
C ARG A 18 9.64 -4.42 2.31
N ALA A 19 10.65 -4.04 3.10
CA ALA A 19 11.10 -4.81 4.26
C ALA A 19 10.03 -4.95 5.37
N PHE A 20 9.02 -4.08 5.38
CA PHE A 20 7.89 -4.15 6.31
C PHE A 20 6.84 -5.20 5.89
N PHE A 21 6.71 -5.44 4.59
CA PHE A 21 5.89 -6.50 4.00
C PHE A 21 6.64 -7.83 3.85
N ASP A 22 7.96 -7.79 3.70
CA ASP A 22 8.77 -9.00 3.59
C ASP A 22 8.66 -9.85 4.87
N ILE A 23 8.57 -11.17 4.65
CA ILE A 23 8.69 -12.17 5.70
C ILE A 23 10.16 -12.23 6.10
N ASP A 24 10.43 -12.24 7.40
CA ASP A 24 11.80 -12.44 7.91
C ASP A 24 12.30 -13.82 7.43
N PRO A 25 13.28 -13.90 6.52
CA PRO A 25 13.74 -15.18 5.97
C PRO A 25 14.41 -16.07 7.01
N GLU A 26 14.84 -15.51 8.16
CA GLU A 26 15.37 -16.29 9.28
C GLU A 26 14.26 -16.92 10.13
N HIS A 27 13.01 -16.47 9.96
CA HIS A 27 11.85 -16.90 10.71
C HIS A 27 10.60 -16.98 9.81
N GLU A 28 10.61 -17.87 8.81
CA GLU A 28 9.49 -18.08 7.87
C GLU A 28 8.14 -18.38 8.56
N GLU A 29 8.15 -18.82 9.83
CA GLU A 29 6.94 -19.03 10.64
C GLU A 29 6.36 -17.74 11.25
N ARG A 30 7.02 -16.58 11.10
CA ARG A 30 6.56 -15.30 11.64
C ARG A 30 5.84 -14.49 10.56
N LEU A 31 4.66 -14.01 10.94
CA LEU A 31 3.92 -12.99 10.21
C LEU A 31 4.83 -11.80 9.88
N SER A 32 4.63 -11.15 8.73
CA SER A 32 5.32 -9.92 8.38
C SER A 32 5.02 -8.82 9.42
N LYS A 33 5.86 -7.79 9.50
CA LYS A 33 5.58 -6.65 10.40
C LYS A 33 4.24 -6.00 10.05
N PHE A 34 3.92 -5.92 8.76
CA PHE A 34 2.63 -5.43 8.29
C PHE A 34 1.46 -6.23 8.88
N GLU A 35 1.49 -7.56 8.75
CA GLU A 35 0.46 -8.45 9.26
C GLU A 35 0.28 -8.34 10.77
N GLN A 36 1.39 -8.30 11.52
CA GLN A 36 1.36 -8.12 12.97
C GLN A 36 0.76 -6.78 13.38
N VAL A 37 1.17 -5.70 12.71
CA VAL A 37 0.79 -4.33 13.07
C VAL A 37 -0.67 -4.07 12.74
N PHE A 38 -1.09 -4.41 11.51
CA PHE A 38 -2.45 -4.16 11.03
C PHE A 38 -3.44 -5.27 11.38
N GLY A 39 -2.95 -6.39 11.92
CA GLY A 39 -3.75 -7.53 12.34
C GLY A 39 -4.51 -8.15 11.17
N CYS A 40 -3.86 -8.26 10.02
CA CYS A 40 -4.46 -8.74 8.79
C CYS A 40 -4.09 -10.19 8.46
N ASP A 41 -4.72 -10.75 7.44
CA ASP A 41 -4.37 -12.07 6.93
C ASP A 41 -3.04 -12.03 6.20
N TYR A 42 -2.47 -13.20 5.89
CA TYR A 42 -1.23 -13.33 5.15
C TYR A 42 -1.26 -12.57 3.82
N VAL A 43 -0.23 -11.78 3.55
CA VAL A 43 -0.07 -11.01 2.32
C VAL A 43 0.83 -11.78 1.37
N GLU A 44 0.22 -12.40 0.35
CA GLU A 44 0.96 -13.20 -0.63
C GLU A 44 1.88 -12.33 -1.52
N PRO A 45 3.01 -12.86 -2.01
CA PRO A 45 3.80 -12.18 -3.03
C PRO A 45 2.94 -11.77 -4.24
N GLY A 46 3.04 -10.51 -4.65
CA GLY A 46 2.21 -9.93 -5.72
C GLY A 46 0.85 -9.36 -5.26
N SER A 47 0.48 -9.54 -3.99
CA SER A 47 -0.73 -8.94 -3.40
C SER A 47 -0.54 -7.50 -2.94
N PHE A 48 0.62 -6.88 -3.21
CA PHE A 48 0.87 -5.48 -2.89
C PHE A 48 1.87 -4.89 -3.89
N GLU A 49 1.86 -3.56 -4.01
CA GLU A 49 2.88 -2.81 -4.74
C GLU A 49 3.14 -1.49 -4.04
N ILE A 50 4.41 -1.07 -4.00
CA ILE A 50 4.87 0.14 -3.30
C ILE A 50 5.55 1.06 -4.30
N TYR A 51 5.23 2.33 -4.21
CA TYR A 51 5.74 3.40 -5.05
C TYR A 51 6.36 4.49 -4.18
N SER A 52 7.50 5.04 -4.60
CA SER A 52 8.12 6.20 -3.96
C SER A 52 8.13 7.41 -4.89
N PRO A 53 7.97 8.64 -4.37
CA PRO A 53 8.19 9.85 -5.15
C PRO A 53 9.58 9.91 -5.81
N GLY A 54 10.60 9.37 -5.15
CA GLY A 54 11.99 9.36 -5.64
C GLY A 54 12.21 8.47 -6.87
N GLU A 55 11.35 7.49 -7.14
CA GLU A 55 11.40 6.71 -8.38
C GLU A 55 10.90 7.50 -9.60
N TYR A 56 10.27 8.67 -9.38
CA TYR A 56 9.60 9.48 -10.41
C TYR A 56 10.04 10.94 -10.41
N GLU A 57 11.33 11.24 -10.23
CA GLU A 57 11.87 12.62 -10.14
C GLU A 57 11.52 13.53 -11.34
N THR A 58 11.21 12.95 -12.50
CA THR A 58 10.84 13.68 -13.73
C THR A 58 9.36 14.06 -13.81
N PHE A 59 8.52 13.60 -12.87
CA PHE A 59 7.09 13.85 -12.83
C PHE A 59 6.68 14.37 -11.46
N ASP A 60 5.66 15.24 -11.44
CA ASP A 60 5.03 15.62 -10.18
C ASP A 60 4.31 14.39 -9.60
N PHE A 61 4.84 13.86 -8.50
CA PHE A 61 4.27 12.71 -7.82
C PHE A 61 3.02 13.13 -7.02
N ASP A 62 1.89 13.23 -7.71
CA ASP A 62 0.61 13.68 -7.16
C ASP A 62 -0.48 12.59 -7.20
N ALA A 63 -1.68 12.94 -6.69
CA ALA A 63 -2.84 12.06 -6.68
C ALA A 63 -3.22 11.55 -8.08
N LYS A 64 -3.06 12.37 -9.12
CA LYS A 64 -3.41 12.01 -10.49
C LYS A 64 -2.39 11.04 -11.08
N PHE A 65 -1.11 11.24 -10.78
CA PHE A 65 -0.04 10.35 -11.20
C PHE A 65 -0.16 9.01 -10.49
N PHE A 66 -0.34 8.99 -9.18
CA PHE A 66 -0.52 7.74 -8.41
C PHE A 66 -1.71 6.92 -8.91
N ARG A 67 -2.85 7.56 -9.20
CA ARG A 67 -4.01 6.87 -9.80
C ARG A 67 -3.72 6.17 -11.13
N LYS A 68 -2.78 6.69 -11.92
CA LYS A 68 -2.39 6.08 -13.20
C LYS A 68 -1.42 4.90 -13.03
N LEU A 69 -0.72 4.83 -11.89
CA LEU A 69 0.17 3.72 -11.59
C LEU A 69 -0.60 2.49 -11.12
N LEU A 70 -1.74 2.70 -10.46
CA LEU A 70 -2.54 1.61 -9.91
C LEU A 70 -3.15 0.75 -11.04
N PRO A 71 -3.10 -0.59 -10.93
CA PRO A 71 -3.69 -1.51 -11.90
C PRO A 71 -5.22 -1.65 -11.73
N PHE A 72 -5.89 -0.59 -11.27
CA PHE A 72 -7.32 -0.47 -11.07
C PHE A 72 -7.67 1.01 -10.89
N ASN A 73 -8.95 1.37 -11.00
CA ASN A 73 -9.39 2.76 -10.84
C ASN A 73 -9.97 3.02 -9.44
N PRO A 74 -9.18 3.52 -8.47
CA PRO A 74 -9.71 3.85 -7.14
C PRO A 74 -10.66 5.06 -7.20
N GLU A 75 -11.53 5.15 -6.19
CA GLU A 75 -12.34 6.35 -6.00
C GLU A 75 -11.47 7.58 -5.73
N GLU A 76 -11.79 8.70 -6.38
CA GLU A 76 -10.98 9.93 -6.33
C GLU A 76 -10.89 10.55 -4.94
N ASN A 77 -12.00 10.46 -4.18
CA ASN A 77 -12.07 10.90 -2.79
C ASN A 77 -11.03 10.20 -1.90
N LEU A 78 -10.81 8.89 -2.06
CA LEU A 78 -9.85 8.14 -1.25
C LEU A 78 -8.42 8.59 -1.54
N VAL A 79 -8.05 8.67 -2.81
CA VAL A 79 -6.70 9.10 -3.21
C VAL A 79 -6.43 10.54 -2.76
N SER A 80 -7.45 11.41 -2.78
CA SER A 80 -7.33 12.80 -2.31
C SER A 80 -7.07 12.95 -0.80
N MET A 81 -7.26 11.90 0.01
CA MET A 81 -6.92 11.93 1.44
C MET A 81 -5.41 11.85 1.70
N ILE A 82 -4.61 11.47 0.69
CA ILE A 82 -3.16 11.34 0.80
C ILE A 82 -2.52 12.72 0.58
N ASP A 83 -1.73 13.17 1.53
CA ASP A 83 -0.90 14.39 1.39
C ASP A 83 0.41 14.05 0.67
N PHE A 84 0.39 14.10 -0.66
CA PHE A 84 1.53 13.82 -1.52
C PHE A 84 2.73 14.76 -1.31
N SER A 85 2.55 15.91 -0.67
CA SER A 85 3.66 16.82 -0.36
C SER A 85 4.57 16.33 0.77
N LYS A 86 4.11 15.37 1.57
CA LYS A 86 4.82 14.85 2.75
C LYS A 86 5.08 13.35 2.70
N VAL A 87 4.49 12.65 1.73
CA VAL A 87 4.56 11.20 1.66
C VAL A 87 5.96 10.77 1.25
N LYS A 88 6.47 9.70 1.87
CA LYS A 88 7.72 9.05 1.47
C LYS A 88 7.47 7.81 0.61
N SER A 89 6.33 7.16 0.79
CA SER A 89 5.88 6.04 -0.05
C SER A 89 4.37 5.90 0.00
N VAL A 90 3.79 5.50 -1.13
CA VAL A 90 2.39 5.08 -1.25
C VAL A 90 2.35 3.63 -1.73
N PHE A 91 1.27 2.91 -1.46
CA PHE A 91 1.14 1.52 -1.87
C PHE A 91 -0.31 1.12 -2.04
N TYR A 92 -0.55 -0.03 -2.67
CA TYR A 92 -1.79 -0.77 -2.51
C TYR A 92 -1.50 -2.14 -1.90
N VAL A 93 -2.48 -2.72 -1.22
CA VAL A 93 -2.43 -4.10 -0.72
C VAL A 93 -3.80 -4.76 -0.84
N VAL A 94 -3.81 -6.00 -1.31
CA VAL A 94 -4.98 -6.87 -1.39
C VAL A 94 -5.06 -7.66 -0.09
N ASN A 95 -6.09 -7.41 0.70
CA ASN A 95 -6.31 -8.13 1.95
C ASN A 95 -7.75 -7.92 2.44
N SER A 96 -8.43 -8.96 2.91
CA SER A 96 -9.80 -8.88 3.45
C SER A 96 -9.86 -8.81 4.98
N GLY A 97 -8.75 -9.07 5.67
CA GLY A 97 -8.67 -9.25 7.11
C GLY A 97 -8.15 -8.05 7.91
N VAL A 98 -7.95 -6.87 7.30
CA VAL A 98 -7.34 -5.69 7.95
C VAL A 98 -8.17 -5.23 9.18
N ARG A 99 -7.58 -5.32 10.38
CA ARG A 99 -8.23 -4.95 11.66
C ARG A 99 -7.92 -3.54 12.15
N LYS A 100 -6.76 -2.99 11.77
CA LYS A 100 -6.37 -1.61 12.07
C LYS A 100 -6.12 -0.86 10.78
N ARG A 101 -6.31 0.47 10.79
CA ARG A 101 -6.13 1.31 9.60
C ARG A 101 -5.02 2.35 9.73
N ALA A 102 -4.37 2.44 10.88
CA ALA A 102 -3.27 3.34 11.11
C ALA A 102 -2.34 2.78 12.17
N ALA A 103 -1.03 2.91 11.95
CA ALA A 103 0.02 2.57 12.89
C ALA A 103 1.33 3.25 12.49
N GLU A 104 2.07 3.78 13.47
CA GLU A 104 3.47 4.21 13.31
C GLU A 104 3.78 5.00 12.02
N GLY A 105 2.96 6.00 11.67
CA GLY A 105 3.20 6.85 10.50
C GLY A 105 2.77 6.24 9.15
N ILE A 106 2.13 5.07 9.18
CA ILE A 106 1.48 4.40 8.05
C ILE A 106 -0.05 4.49 8.22
N GLN A 107 -0.76 4.79 7.15
CA GLN A 107 -2.22 4.78 7.12
C GLN A 107 -2.74 3.95 5.94
N LEU A 108 -3.89 3.29 6.15
CA LEU A 108 -4.64 2.52 5.16
C LEU A 108 -6.01 3.15 4.93
N LEU A 109 -6.37 3.32 3.66
CA LEU A 109 -7.60 3.89 3.14
C LEU A 109 -8.39 2.78 2.43
N GLY A 110 -9.72 2.80 2.58
CA GLY A 110 -10.62 1.78 2.04
C GLY A 110 -11.46 1.09 3.12
N PRO A 111 -11.90 -0.17 2.92
CA PRO A 111 -11.60 -1.02 1.76
C PRO A 111 -12.18 -0.49 0.44
N ILE A 112 -11.59 -0.93 -0.67
CA ILE A 112 -12.08 -0.78 -2.04
C ILE A 112 -12.34 -2.19 -2.58
N GLU A 113 -13.55 -2.45 -3.06
CA GLU A 113 -13.87 -3.72 -3.72
C GLU A 113 -13.66 -3.57 -5.23
N ILE A 114 -12.78 -4.39 -5.81
CA ILE A 114 -12.54 -4.43 -7.25
C ILE A 114 -12.91 -5.81 -7.81
N GLU A 115 -13.47 -5.85 -9.02
CA GLU A 115 -13.81 -7.11 -9.66
C GLU A 115 -12.57 -7.83 -10.19
N LYS A 116 -11.68 -7.08 -10.82
CA LYS A 116 -10.45 -7.54 -11.49
C LYS A 116 -9.42 -6.42 -11.57
N PHE A 117 -8.17 -6.79 -11.84
CA PHE A 117 -7.11 -5.85 -12.18
C PHE A 117 -7.10 -5.51 -13.68
N ASP A 118 -6.48 -4.40 -14.07
CA ASP A 118 -6.41 -3.94 -15.47
C ASP A 118 -5.59 -4.88 -16.37
N PHE A 119 -4.74 -5.73 -15.79
CA PHE A 119 -3.94 -6.73 -16.51
C PHE A 119 -4.66 -8.09 -16.68
N GLU A 120 -5.83 -8.29 -16.06
CA GLU A 120 -6.68 -9.49 -16.17
C GLU A 120 -7.74 -9.35 -17.26
#